data_AF-A0A1E7F6L0-F1
#
_entry.id   AF-A0A1E7F6L0-F1
#
_cell.length_a   1.000
_cell.length_b   1.000
_cell.length_c   1.000
_cell.angle_alpha   90.00
_cell.angle_beta   90.00
_cell.angle_gamma   90.00
#
_symmetry.space_group_name_H-M   'P 1'
#
loop_
_entity.id
_entity.type
_entity.pdbx_description
1 polymer ?
#
loop_
_entity_poly.entity_id
_entity_poly.type
_entity_poly.pdbx_seq_one_letter_code
_entity_poly.pdbx_strand_id
1 'polypeptide(L)'
;MVPFTAFCYFHAKGGTARVVERVVRSPVGVYGLFVLPLVTLAMEKSIYDTVQAWQGLDPNVVPADRGGFPSGGANLPSLSLIPVQKR
;
A
#
# COMPACT_ATOMS: atom_id res chain seq x y z
N MET A 1 -1.01 -8.55 -11.48
CA MET A 1 -0.44 -7.62 -12.50
C MET A 1 -1.35 -6.43 -12.81
N VAL A 2 -2.69 -6.57 -12.81
CA VAL A 2 -3.66 -5.49 -13.13
C VAL A 2 -3.42 -4.15 -12.41
N PRO A 3 -3.05 -4.10 -11.10
CA PRO A 3 -2.77 -2.82 -10.42
C PRO A 3 -1.57 -2.07 -11.01
N PHE A 4 -0.55 -2.81 -11.43
CA PHE A 4 0.69 -2.24 -11.97
C PHE A 4 0.46 -1.65 -13.36
N THR A 5 -0.31 -2.32 -14.21
CA THR A 5 -0.66 -1.82 -15.53
C THR A 5 -1.48 -0.53 -15.45
N ALA A 6 -2.47 -0.47 -14.55
CA ALA A 6 -3.26 0.74 -14.33
C ALA A 6 -2.40 1.90 -13.80
N PHE A 7 -1.48 1.62 -12.86
CA PHE A 7 -0.51 2.59 -12.37
C PHE A 7 0.39 3.13 -13.50
N CYS A 8 1.00 2.25 -14.30
CA CYS A 8 1.86 2.65 -15.41
C CYS A 8 1.11 3.49 -16.45
N TYR A 9 -0.14 3.13 -16.74
CA TYR A 9 -0.98 3.91 -17.65
C TYR A 9 -1.31 5.31 -17.10
N PHE A 10 -1.72 5.39 -15.83
CA PHE A 10 -1.97 6.67 -15.16
C PHE A 10 -0.71 7.54 -15.10
N HIS A 11 0.44 6.93 -14.81
CA HIS A 11 1.74 7.59 -14.81
C HIS A 11 2.09 8.14 -16.20
N ALA A 12 1.94 7.32 -17.25
CA ALA A 12 2.18 7.73 -18.63
C ALA A 12 1.28 8.88 -19.10
N LYS A 13 0.07 9.02 -18.53
CA LYS A 13 -0.84 10.15 -18.76
C LYS A 13 -0.54 11.38 -17.88
N GLY A 14 0.58 11.38 -17.16
CA GLY A 14 1.04 12.48 -16.31
C GLY A 14 0.28 12.60 -14.98
N GLY A 15 -0.50 11.59 -14.60
CA GLY A 15 -1.31 11.62 -13.38
C GLY A 15 -0.47 11.82 -12.10
N THR A 16 0.69 11.18 -12.02
CA THR A 16 1.64 11.29 -10.90
C THR A 16 2.15 12.71 -10.71
N ALA A 17 2.52 13.39 -11.81
CA ALA A 17 2.97 14.78 -11.76
C ALA A 17 1.87 15.71 -11.25
N ARG A 18 0.62 15.51 -11.71
CA ARG A 18 -0.54 16.28 -11.23
C ARG A 18 -0.81 16.06 -9.74
N VAL A 19 -0.64 14.83 -9.24
CA VAL A 19 -0.81 14.54 -7.81
C VAL A 19 0.26 15.27 -6.99
N VAL A 20 1.53 15.17 -7.40
CA VAL A 20 2.64 15.87 -6.72
C VAL A 20 2.42 17.38 -6.74
N GLU A 21 2.09 17.95 -7.89
CA GLU A 21 1.81 19.38 -8.05
C GLU A 21 0.67 19.83 -7.13
N ARG A 22 -0.40 19.03 -7.03
CA ARG A 22 -1.54 19.32 -6.17
C ARG A 22 -1.19 19.27 -4.68
N VAL A 23 -0.32 18.34 -4.27
CA VAL A 23 0.19 18.28 -2.89
C VAL A 23 1.05 19.50 -2.59
N VAL A 24 2.01 19.82 -3.46
CA VAL A 24 2.91 20.96 -3.26
C VAL A 24 2.16 22.30 -3.23
N ARG A 25 1.07 22.43 -4.00
CA ARG A 25 0.20 23.62 -3.99
C ARG A 25 -0.84 23.64 -2.88
N SER A 26 -0.98 22.56 -2.11
CA SER A 26 -1.90 22.51 -0.98
C SER A 26 -1.36 23.32 0.21
N PRO A 27 -2.17 23.63 1.24
CA PRO A 27 -1.70 24.30 2.46
C PRO A 27 -0.56 23.57 3.18
N VAL A 28 -0.41 22.26 2.95
CA VAL A 28 0.65 21.43 3.53
C VAL A 28 2.00 21.63 2.81
N GLY A 29 1.97 22.18 1.59
CA GLY A 29 3.14 22.49 0.80
C GLY A 29 4.01 21.28 0.46
N VAL A 30 5.31 21.52 0.31
CA VAL A 30 6.32 20.47 0.06
C VAL A 30 6.36 19.44 1.20
N TYR A 31 6.03 19.84 2.43
CA TYR A 31 6.02 18.93 3.57
C TYR A 31 4.98 17.81 3.43
N GLY A 32 3.92 18.02 2.65
CA GLY A 32 2.96 16.97 2.32
C GLY A 32 3.59 15.76 1.61
N LEU A 33 4.74 15.95 0.94
CA LEU A 33 5.45 14.85 0.28
C LEU A 33 6.10 13.87 1.28
N PHE A 34 6.36 14.27 2.52
CA PHE A 34 6.85 13.36 3.56
C PHE A 34 5.84 12.29 3.96
N VAL A 35 4.56 12.51 3.69
CA VAL A 35 3.50 11.53 3.94
C VAL A 35 3.40 10.51 2.80
N LEU A 36 3.95 10.80 1.63
CA LEU A 36 3.88 9.94 0.44
C LEU A 36 4.38 8.52 0.71
N PRO A 37 5.57 8.29 1.35
CA PRO A 37 6.05 6.94 1.65
C PRO A 37 5.08 6.16 2.54
N LEU A 38 4.46 6.82 3.53
CA LEU A 38 3.50 6.21 4.44
C LEU A 38 2.23 5.78 3.71
N VAL A 39 1.72 6.64 2.82
CA VAL A 39 0.53 6.33 2.01
C VAL A 39 0.82 5.17 1.05
N THR A 40 1.98 5.19 0.38
CA THR A 40 2.34 4.11 -0.54
C THR A 40 2.53 2.77 0.18
N LEU A 41 3.17 2.79 1.36
CA LEU A 41 3.33 1.59 2.20
C LEU A 41 1.99 1.08 2.72
N ALA A 42 1.12 1.98 3.21
CA ALA A 42 -0.21 1.61 3.70
C ALA A 42 -1.08 1.02 2.59
N MET A 43 -1.04 1.62 1.39
CA MET A 43 -1.74 1.11 0.21
C MET A 43 -1.25 -0.29 -0.15
N GLU A 44 0.07 -0.47 -0.30
CA GLU A 44 0.66 -1.77 -0.62
C GLU A 44 0.27 -2.84 0.41
N LYS A 45 0.40 -2.53 1.70
CA LYS A 45 0.05 -3.44 2.78
C LYS A 45 -1.44 -3.80 2.78
N SER A 46 -2.33 -2.81 2.60
CA SER A 46 -3.78 -3.06 2.57
C SER A 46 -4.17 -4.00 1.44
N ILE A 47 -3.54 -3.90 0.26
CA ILE A 47 -3.80 -4.79 -0.86
C ILE A 47 -3.36 -6.21 -0.53
N TYR A 48 -2.13 -6.41 -0.02
CA TYR A 48 -1.65 -7.75 0.31
C TYR A 48 -2.45 -8.40 1.44
N ASP A 49 -2.74 -7.66 2.50
CA ASP A 49 -3.48 -8.17 3.66
C ASP A 49 -4.92 -8.54 3.24
N THR A 50 -5.55 -7.72 2.39
CA THR A 50 -6.90 -7.99 1.85
C THR A 50 -6.92 -9.25 0.98
N VAL A 51 -5.92 -9.44 0.12
CA VAL A 51 -5.82 -10.65 -0.73
C VAL A 51 -5.57 -11.90 0.13
N GLN A 52 -4.71 -11.81 1.14
CA GLN A 52 -4.46 -12.92 2.07
C GLN A 52 -5.73 -13.27 2.85
N ALA A 53 -6.41 -12.27 3.42
CA ALA A 53 -7.68 -12.46 4.12
C ALA A 53 -8.75 -13.08 3.21
N TRP A 54 -8.83 -12.66 1.94
CA TRP A 54 -9.73 -13.25 0.95
C TRP A 54 -9.42 -14.72 0.66
N GLN A 55 -8.14 -15.11 0.68
CA GLN A 55 -7.71 -16.49 0.52
C GLN A 55 -7.87 -17.34 1.80
N GLY A 56 -8.33 -16.74 2.89
CA GLY A 56 -8.48 -17.38 4.20
C GLY A 56 -7.19 -17.48 5.02
N LEU A 57 -6.15 -16.73 4.63
CA LEU A 57 -4.92 -16.59 5.38
C LEU A 57 -5.06 -15.41 6.34
N ASP A 58 -4.67 -15.58 7.61
CA ASP A 58 -4.67 -14.50 8.58
C ASP A 58 -3.41 -13.63 8.40
N PRO A 59 -3.54 -12.37 7.94
CA PRO A 59 -2.40 -11.48 7.73
C PRO A 59 -1.69 -11.05 9.04
N ASN A 60 -2.29 -11.30 10.21
CA ASN A 60 -1.65 -11.03 11.50
C ASN A 60 -0.70 -12.14 11.94
N VAL A 61 -0.73 -13.31 11.28
CA VAL A 61 0.16 -14.42 11.58
C VAL A 61 1.43 -14.27 10.75
N VAL A 62 2.55 -14.04 11.43
CA VAL A 62 3.86 -13.92 10.79
C VAL A 62 4.56 -15.30 10.82
N PRO A 63 4.88 -15.90 9.65
CA PRO A 63 5.69 -17.11 9.57
C PRO A 63 7.07 -16.89 10.21
N ALA A 64 7.57 -17.89 10.94
CA ALA A 64 8.83 -17.81 11.68
C ALA A 64 10.07 -17.64 10.78
N ASP A 65 9.93 -17.95 9.50
CA ASP A 65 10.94 -17.94 8.44
C ASP A 65 10.89 -16.69 7.54
N ARG A 66 10.03 -15.70 7.85
CA ARG A 66 9.89 -14.47 7.04
C ARG A 66 11.00 -13.46 7.35
N GLY A 67 11.66 -12.92 6.31
CA GLY A 67 12.77 -11.96 6.43
C GLY A 67 12.38 -10.59 7.01
N GLY A 68 13.38 -9.84 7.50
CA GLY A 68 13.25 -8.50 8.11
C GLY A 68 13.01 -7.36 7.10
N PHE A 69 13.08 -6.10 7.53
CA PHE A 69 12.85 -4.92 6.66
C PHE A 69 13.77 -4.93 5.41
N PRO A 70 13.28 -4.60 4.19
CA PRO A 70 12.01 -3.95 3.84
C PRO A 70 10.79 -4.88 3.76
N SER A 71 10.98 -6.21 3.87
CA SER A 71 9.89 -7.20 3.93
C SER A 71 9.13 -7.25 5.27
N GLY A 72 9.51 -6.41 6.24
CA GLY A 72 8.97 -6.35 7.60
C GLY A 72 7.56 -5.75 7.74
N GLY A 73 6.82 -5.55 6.63
CA GLY A 73 5.42 -5.10 6.67
C GLY A 73 4.48 -6.05 7.44
N ALA A 74 4.92 -7.29 7.69
CA ALA A 74 4.26 -8.24 8.58
C ALA A 74 4.26 -7.80 10.06
N ASN A 75 5.20 -6.94 10.48
CA ASN A 75 5.26 -6.38 11.83
C ASN A 75 4.32 -5.18 12.02
N LEU A 76 3.72 -4.67 10.95
CA LEU A 76 2.73 -3.60 11.01
C LEU A 76 1.33 -4.18 11.22
N PRO A 77 0.42 -3.49 11.94
CA PRO A 77 -0.96 -3.91 12.10
C PRO A 77 -1.62 -4.20 10.75
N SER A 78 -2.43 -5.24 10.66
CA SER A 78 -3.16 -5.55 9.42
C SER A 78 -3.97 -4.36 8.93
N LEU A 79 -3.86 -4.07 7.64
CA LEU A 79 -4.66 -3.06 6.94
C LEU A 79 -5.66 -3.71 5.98
N SER A 80 -6.04 -4.97 6.23
CA SER A 80 -7.04 -5.67 5.43
C SER A 80 -8.37 -4.91 5.42
N LEU A 81 -8.95 -4.76 4.23
CA LEU A 81 -10.25 -4.11 4.03
C LEU A 81 -11.43 -5.07 4.27
N ILE A 82 -11.15 -6.37 4.42
CA ILE A 82 -12.15 -7.41 4.63
C ILE A 82 -11.74 -8.34 5.77
N PRO A 83 -12.68 -8.97 6.49
CA PRO A 83 -12.36 -10.04 7.42
C PRO A 83 -11.80 -11.27 6.70
N VAL A 84 -11.02 -12.08 7.43
CA VAL A 84 -10.50 -13.37 6.91
C VAL A 84 -11.68 -14.27 6.54
N GLN A 85 -11.72 -14.71 5.28
CA GLN A 85 -12.74 -15.61 4.80
C GLN A 85 -12.40 -17.05 5.20
N LYS A 86 -13.26 -17.64 6.03
CA LYS A 86 -13.15 -19.07 6.36
C LYS A 86 -13.53 -19.86 5.12
N ARG A 87 -12.62 -20.72 4.65
CA ARG A 87 -12.94 -21.74 3.65
C ARG A 87 -13.79 -22.85 4.26
#